data_AF-A0A7K1KJF8-F1
#
_entry.id   AF-A0A7K1KJF8-F1
#
_cell.length_a   1.000
_cell.length_b   1.000
_cell.length_c   1.000
_cell.angle_alpha   90.00
_cell.angle_beta   90.00
_cell.angle_gamma   90.00
#
_symmetry.space_group_name_H-M   'P 1'
#
loop_
_entity.id
_entity.type
_entity.pdbx_description
1 polymer ?
#
loop_
_entity_poly.entity_id
_entity_poly.type
_entity_poly.pdbx_seq_one_letter_code
_entity_poly.pdbx_strand_id
1 'polypeptide(L)'
;MKRKWDSKTKARIVLEGLTGGCVNDLCRAHDLRPGQYYKWRGHFLENCHQVFERQPGPQSEADLAAENEKLKRLVGELTLELNNGKTIR
;
A
#
# COMPACT_ATOMS: atom_id res chain seq x y z
N MET A 1 14.50 -4.11 22.83
CA MET A 1 13.69 -3.35 21.86
C MET A 1 14.01 -3.85 20.45
N LYS A 2 13.02 -4.29 19.65
CA LYS A 2 13.28 -4.76 18.27
C LYS A 2 13.64 -3.57 17.38
N ARG A 3 14.72 -3.66 16.60
CA ARG A 3 15.08 -2.67 15.58
C ARG A 3 13.93 -2.54 14.58
N LYS A 4 13.43 -1.31 14.38
CA LYS A 4 12.45 -1.01 13.33
C LYS A 4 13.21 -0.76 12.03
N TRP A 5 12.82 -1.46 10.97
CA TRP A 5 13.39 -1.30 9.64
C TRP A 5 12.42 -0.50 8.77
N ASP A 6 12.85 0.66 8.29
CA ASP A 6 12.07 1.47 7.35
C ASP A 6 12.07 0.84 5.94
N SER A 7 11.07 1.19 5.13
CA SER A 7 10.87 0.63 3.79
C SER A 7 12.04 0.94 2.85
N LYS A 8 12.59 2.15 2.91
CA LYS A 8 13.71 2.60 2.05
C LYS A 8 14.98 1.79 2.34
N THR A 9 15.29 1.56 3.61
CA THR A 9 16.45 0.76 4.00
C THR A 9 16.29 -0.70 3.61
N LYS A 10 15.10 -1.30 3.78
CA LYS A 10 14.84 -2.68 3.32
C LYS A 10 15.07 -2.82 1.82
N ALA A 11 14.53 -1.90 1.01
CA ALA A 11 14.70 -1.91 -0.43
C ALA A 11 16.18 -1.80 -0.84
N ARG A 12 16.94 -0.89 -0.20
CA ARG A 12 18.38 -0.73 -0.46
C ARG A 12 19.16 -2.03 -0.21
N ILE A 13 18.94 -2.66 0.95
CA ILE A 13 19.64 -3.91 1.31
C ILE A 13 19.31 -5.03 0.32
N VAL A 14 18.03 -5.14 -0.09
CA VAL A 14 17.64 -6.13 -1.09
C VAL A 14 18.33 -5.89 -2.43
N LEU A 15 18.35 -4.63 -2.90
CA LEU A 15 19.01 -4.27 -4.16
C LEU A 15 20.51 -4.56 -4.12
N GLU A 16 21.20 -4.21 -3.04
CA GLU A 16 22.63 -4.49 -2.86
C GLU A 16 22.94 -6.00 -2.94
N GLY A 17 22.11 -6.82 -2.29
CA GLY A 17 22.21 -8.27 -2.38
C GLY A 17 21.84 -8.85 -3.75
N LEU A 18 21.01 -8.17 -4.54
CA LEU A 18 20.70 -8.56 -5.93
C LEU A 18 21.81 -8.15 -6.91
N THR A 19 22.55 -7.07 -6.64
CA THR A 19 23.65 -6.58 -7.50
C THR A 19 24.92 -7.42 -7.46
N GLY A 20 24.92 -8.55 -6.73
CA GLY A 20 26.01 -9.54 -6.76
C GLY A 20 26.88 -9.58 -5.51
N GLY A 21 26.51 -8.91 -4.43
CA GLY A 21 27.21 -9.01 -3.14
C GLY A 21 27.03 -10.38 -2.48
N CYS A 22 28.02 -10.82 -1.70
CA CYS A 22 27.88 -11.98 -0.83
C CYS A 22 26.81 -11.71 0.23
N VAL A 23 25.71 -12.47 0.21
CA VAL A 23 24.56 -12.29 1.13
C VAL A 23 24.99 -12.40 2.60
N ASN A 24 25.97 -13.25 2.91
CA ASN A 24 26.45 -13.41 4.28
C ASN A 24 27.18 -12.16 4.77
N ASP A 25 28.00 -11.53 3.92
CA ASP A 25 28.74 -10.32 4.29
C ASP A 25 27.82 -9.11 4.36
N LEU A 26 26.86 -9.00 3.43
CA LEU A 26 25.77 -8.03 3.49
C LEU A 26 24.98 -8.15 4.81
N CYS A 27 24.60 -9.38 5.17
CA CYS A 27 23.87 -9.66 6.40
C CYS A 27 24.68 -9.25 7.65
N ARG A 28 25.98 -9.52 7.67
CA ARG A 28 26.88 -9.07 8.75
C ARG A 28 26.99 -7.56 8.82
N ALA A 29 27.20 -6.89 7.69
CA ALA A 29 27.35 -5.43 7.62
C ALA A 29 26.11 -4.68 8.14
N HIS A 30 24.93 -5.26 7.96
CA HIS A 30 23.67 -4.66 8.38
C HIS A 30 23.11 -5.19 9.71
N ASP A 31 23.80 -6.11 10.41
CA ASP A 31 23.26 -6.83 11.57
C ASP A 31 21.90 -7.47 11.26
N LEU A 32 21.86 -8.21 10.15
CA LEU A 32 20.69 -8.84 9.59
C LEU A 32 20.88 -10.36 9.57
N ARG A 33 19.82 -11.11 9.87
CA ARG A 33 19.84 -12.58 9.74
C ARG A 33 19.60 -12.96 8.27
N PRO A 34 20.31 -13.95 7.69
CA PRO A 34 20.10 -14.36 6.30
C PRO A 34 18.65 -14.71 5.95
N GLY A 35 17.93 -15.41 6.83
CA GLY A 35 16.51 -15.71 6.62
C GLY A 35 15.62 -14.45 6.53
N GLN A 36 15.99 -13.38 7.25
CA GLN A 36 15.28 -12.09 7.17
C GLN A 36 15.52 -11.40 5.83
N TYR A 37 16.76 -11.46 5.32
CA TYR A 37 17.10 -10.97 3.97
C TYR A 37 16.29 -11.70 2.90
N TYR A 38 16.26 -13.04 2.91
CA TYR A 38 15.52 -13.80 1.90
C TYR A 38 14.02 -13.53 1.95
N LYS A 39 13.45 -13.35 3.14
CA LYS A 39 12.06 -12.92 3.30
C LYS A 39 11.80 -11.56 2.66
N TRP A 40 12.70 -10.58 2.84
CA TRP A 40 12.56 -9.27 2.20
C TRP A 40 12.79 -9.34 0.69
N ARG A 41 13.76 -10.13 0.23
CA ARG A 41 14.02 -10.33 -1.19
C ARG A 41 12.81 -10.93 -1.90
N GLY A 42 12.19 -11.96 -1.32
CA GLY A 42 10.96 -12.55 -1.85
C GLY A 42 9.85 -11.51 -1.98
N HIS A 43 9.53 -10.84 -0.87
CA HIS A 43 8.52 -9.77 -0.87
C HIS A 43 8.83 -8.65 -1.86
N PHE A 44 10.10 -8.24 -1.99
CA PHE A 44 10.50 -7.21 -2.93
C PHE A 44 10.28 -7.65 -4.37
N LEU A 45 10.75 -8.85 -4.75
CA LEU A 45 10.59 -9.38 -6.11
C LEU A 45 9.13 -9.58 -6.49
N GLU A 46 8.28 -9.98 -5.54
CA GLU A 46 6.84 -10.12 -5.74
C GLU A 46 6.16 -8.77 -6.04
N ASN A 47 6.59 -7.68 -5.40
CA ASN A 47 5.88 -6.40 -5.44
C ASN A 47 6.60 -5.32 -6.27
N CYS A 48 7.85 -5.53 -6.68
CA CYS A 48 8.64 -4.47 -7.33
C CYS A 48 8.07 -4.02 -8.68
N HIS A 49 7.28 -4.86 -9.37
CA HIS A 49 6.64 -4.50 -10.62
C HIS A 49 5.65 -3.33 -10.48
N GLN A 50 5.03 -3.17 -9.30
CA GLN A 50 4.06 -2.11 -9.01
C GLN A 50 4.64 -0.69 -9.11
N VAL A 51 5.98 -0.54 -9.07
CA VAL A 51 6.62 0.77 -9.27
C VAL A 51 6.54 1.24 -10.73
N PHE A 52 6.34 0.32 -11.67
CA PHE A 52 6.18 0.59 -13.09
C PHE A 52 4.72 0.61 -13.53
N GLU A 53 3.83 0.07 -12.70
CA GLU A 53 2.41 0.28 -12.87
C GLU A 53 2.12 1.77 -12.69
N ARG A 54 1.31 2.33 -13.60
CA ARG A 54 0.77 3.67 -13.39
C ARG A 54 -0.11 3.55 -12.16
N GLN A 55 0.42 3.92 -10.99
CA GLN A 55 -0.42 4.06 -9.81
C GLN A 55 -1.60 4.91 -10.26
N PRO A 56 -2.85 4.49 -10.01
CA PRO A 56 -3.92 5.47 -9.95
C PRO A 56 -3.35 6.54 -9.04
N GLY A 57 -3.14 7.75 -9.56
CA GLY A 57 -2.71 8.84 -8.69
C GLY A 57 -3.66 8.86 -7.50
N PRO A 58 -3.22 9.29 -6.31
CA PRO A 58 -4.14 9.47 -5.20
C PRO A 58 -5.39 10.14 -5.75
N GLN A 59 -6.53 9.45 -5.59
CA GLN A 59 -7.81 9.86 -6.17
C GLN A 59 -7.92 11.37 -5.90
N SER A 60 -7.98 12.16 -6.97
CA SER A 60 -7.77 13.59 -6.81
C SER A 60 -8.80 14.12 -5.83
N GLU A 61 -8.50 15.21 -5.11
CA GLU A 61 -9.50 15.83 -4.24
C GLU A 61 -10.80 16.13 -5.02
N ALA A 62 -10.69 16.39 -6.33
CA ALA A 62 -11.83 16.54 -7.24
C ALA A 62 -12.61 15.22 -7.45
N ASP A 63 -11.92 14.10 -7.67
CA ASP A 63 -12.55 12.78 -7.82
C ASP A 63 -13.24 12.33 -6.52
N LEU A 64 -12.61 12.59 -5.37
CA LEU A 64 -13.18 12.34 -4.05
C LEU A 64 -14.40 13.24 -3.80
N ALA A 65 -14.34 14.52 -4.17
CA ALA A 65 -15.45 15.45 -4.02
C ALA A 65 -16.64 15.06 -4.90
N ALA A 66 -16.39 14.64 -6.16
CA ALA A 66 -17.42 14.18 -7.07
C ALA A 66 -18.13 12.92 -6.55
N GLU A 67 -17.36 11.96 -6.04
CA GLU A 67 -17.94 10.76 -5.41
C GLU A 67 -18.73 11.11 -4.15
N ASN A 68 -18.25 12.05 -3.33
CA ASN A 68 -18.95 12.49 -2.12
C ASN A 68 -20.30 13.14 -2.44
N GLU A 69 -20.37 14.00 -3.45
CA GLU A 69 -21.64 14.59 -3.90
C GLU A 69 -22.63 13.55 -4.43
N LYS A 70 -22.14 12.58 -5.21
CA LYS A 70 -22.96 11.46 -5.69
C LYS A 70 -23.53 10.65 -4.53
N LEU A 71 -22.70 10.34 -3.53
CA LEU A 71 -23.12 9.61 -2.33
C LEU A 71 -24.15 10.38 -1.52
N LYS A 72 -23.95 11.69 -1.29
CA LYS A 72 -24.93 12.55 -0.60
C LYS A 72 -26.27 12.57 -1.31
N ARG A 73 -26.28 12.64 -2.64
CA ARG A 73 -27.51 12.62 -3.43
C ARG A 73 -28.28 11.31 -3.25
N LEU A 74 -27.60 10.17 -3.38
CA LEU A 74 -28.19 8.85 -3.17
C LEU A 74 -28.77 8.68 -1.76
N VAL A 75 -28.06 9.18 -0.74
CA VAL A 75 -28.56 9.18 0.64
C VAL A 75 -29.83 10.02 0.76
N GLY A 76 -29.89 11.19 0.12
CA GLY A 76 -31.08 12.04 0.09
C GLY A 76 -32.28 11.34 -0.56
N GLU A 77 -32.08 10.75 -1.74
CA GLU A 77 -33.12 10.00 -2.47
C GLU A 77 -33.65 8.84 -1.64
N LEU A 78 -32.77 7.98 -1.10
CA LEU A 78 -33.16 6.87 -0.23
C LEU A 78 -33.90 7.34 1.03
N THR A 79 -33.50 8.46 1.61
CA THR A 79 -34.16 9.02 2.82
C THR A 79 -35.58 9.49 2.51
N LEU A 80 -35.79 10.13 1.36
CA LEU A 80 -37.12 10.54 0.92
C LEU A 80 -38.02 9.33 0.64
N GLU A 81 -37.51 8.30 -0.05
CA GLU A 81 -38.27 7.07 -0.29
C GLU A 81 -38.70 6.40 1.02
N LEU A 82 -37.80 6.30 2.00
CA LEU A 82 -38.11 5.75 3.32
C LEU A 82 -39.15 6.58 4.08
N ASN A 83 -39.08 7.91 3.99
CA ASN A 83 -40.05 8.79 4.64
C ASN A 83 -41.43 8.71 3.95
N ASN A 84 -41.47 8.72 2.63
CA ASN A 84 -42.72 8.54 1.87
C ASN A 84 -43.35 7.18 2.16
N GLY A 85 -42.56 6.11 2.27
CA GLY A 85 -43.05 4.78 2.67
C GLY A 85 -43.56 4.71 4.11
N LYS A 86 -43.10 5.60 5.01
CA LYS A 86 -43.62 5.73 6.38
C LYS A 86 -44.90 6.56 6.45
N THR A 87 -45.07 7.56 5.60
CA THR A 87 -46.27 8.43 5.58
C THR A 87 -47.50 7.74 4.96
N ILE A 88 -47.30 6.71 4.13
CA ILE A 88 -48.39 5.97 3.47
C ILE A 88 -48.93 4.80 4.32
N ARG A 89 -48.27 4.45 5.43
CA ARG A 89 -48.72 3.42 6.39
C ARG A 89 -49.39 4.07 7.60
#